data_AF-W1F2T5-F1
#
_entry.id   AF-W1F2T5-F1
#
_cell.length_a   1.000
_cell.length_b   1.000
_cell.length_c   1.000
_cell.angle_alpha   90.00
_cell.angle_beta   90.00
_cell.angle_gamma   90.00
#
_symmetry.space_group_name_H-M   'P 1'
#
loop_
_entity.id
_entity.type
_entity.pdbx_description
1 polymer ?
#
loop_
_entity_poly.entity_id
_entity_poly.type
_entity_poly.pdbx_seq_one_letter_code
_entity_poly.pdbx_strand_id
1 'polypeptide(L)' 'MKQASCVDHIKAKAHGGTDEDSNLESLCWSCHAAKTARERLK' A
#
# COMPACT_ATOMS: atom_id res chain seq x y z
N MET A 1 8.24 -5.02 -16.80
CA MET A 1 8.57 -5.20 -15.37
C MET A 1 8.38 -3.86 -14.68
N LYS A 2 7.34 -3.68 -13.84
CA LYS A 2 7.13 -2.41 -13.12
C LYS A 2 7.98 -2.46 -11.86
N GLN A 3 8.99 -1.60 -11.77
CA GLN A 3 9.85 -1.52 -10.60
C GLN A 3 9.05 -0.96 -9.42
N ALA A 4 9.19 -1.59 -8.25
CA ALA A 4 8.64 -1.03 -7.03
C ALA A 4 9.43 0.23 -6.67
N SER A 5 8.70 1.33 -6.44
CA SER A 5 9.26 2.64 -6.11
C SER A 5 8.86 3.10 -4.71
N CYS A 6 7.89 2.43 -4.10
CA CYS A 6 7.41 2.71 -2.76
C CYS A 6 7.02 1.42 -2.04
N VAL A 7 7.12 1.43 -0.72
CA VAL A 7 6.60 0.39 0.15
C VAL A 7 5.32 0.93 0.78
N ASP A 8 4.25 0.16 0.74
CA ASP A 8 2.94 0.52 1.27
C ASP A 8 2.42 -0.53 2.24
N HIS A 9 1.52 -0.13 3.15
CA HIS A 9 0.90 -1.05 4.09
C HIS A 9 -0.33 -1.71 3.45
N ILE A 10 -0.36 -3.04 3.32
CA ILE A 10 -1.49 -3.82 2.77
C ILE A 10 -2.79 -3.42 3.49
N LYS A 11 -2.74 -3.38 4.81
CA LYS A 11 -3.76 -2.77 5.67
C LYS A 11 -3.21 -1.46 6.19
N ALA A 12 -3.85 -0.33 5.87
CA ALA A 12 -3.41 0.97 6.38
C ALA A 12 -3.43 1.01 7.92
N LYS A 13 -2.48 1.72 8.52
CA LYS A 13 -2.40 1.88 10.00
C LYS A 13 -3.69 2.43 10.60
N ALA A 14 -4.37 3.33 9.89
CA ALA A 14 -5.65 3.91 10.30
C ALA A 14 -6.75 2.84 10.50
N HIS A 15 -6.66 1.70 9.81
CA HIS A 15 -7.58 0.57 9.94
C HIS A 15 -7.02 -0.56 10.82
N GLY A 16 -5.93 -0.31 11.55
CA GLY A 16 -5.28 -1.30 12.41
C GLY A 16 -4.37 -2.26 11.64
N GLY A 17 -3.60 -1.75 10.68
CA GLY A 17 -2.44 -2.44 10.12
C GLY A 17 -1.15 -2.15 10.89
N THR A 18 -0.19 -3.06 10.78
CA THR A 18 1.11 -3.03 11.48
C THR A 18 2.26 -2.74 10.51
N ASP A 19 3.44 -2.39 11.03
CA ASP A 19 4.68 -2.26 10.24
C ASP A 19 5.41 -3.60 10.04
N GLU A 20 4.71 -4.72 10.22
CA GLU A 20 5.27 -6.06 9.98
C GLU A 20 5.53 -6.25 8.50
N ASP A 21 6.61 -6.94 8.12
CA ASP A 21 6.95 -7.24 6.73
C ASP A 21 5.80 -7.94 6.00
N SER A 22 5.01 -8.73 6.72
CA SER A 22 3.85 -9.43 6.20
C SER A 22 2.67 -8.50 5.85
N ASN A 23 2.67 -7.26 6.37
CA ASN A 23 1.72 -6.20 6.03
C ASN A 23 2.34 -5.13 5.13
N LEU A 24 3.57 -5.30 4.64
CA LEU A 24 4.25 -4.36 3.75
C LEU A 24 4.32 -4.93 2.33
N GLU A 25 3.91 -4.14 1.34
CA GLU A 25 4.00 -4.49 -0.07
C GLU A 25 4.81 -3.47 -0.87
N SER A 26 5.63 -3.97 -1.79
CA SER A 26 6.44 -3.14 -2.68
C SER A 26 5.66 -2.83 -3.95
N LEU A 27 5.24 -1.58 -4.11
CA LEU A 27 4.40 -1.13 -5.22
C LEU A 27 5.12 -0.10 -6.08
N CYS A 28 4.73 -0.01 -7.35
CA CYS A 28 5.07 1.15 -8.17
C CYS A 28 4.11 2.30 -7.86
N TRP A 29 4.51 3.54 -8.14
CA TRP A 29 3.73 4.73 -7.82
C TRP A 29 2.29 4.70 -8.37
N SER A 30 2.11 4.19 -9.59
CA SER A 30 0.78 4.05 -10.21
C SER A 30 -0.13 3.06 -9.46
N CYS A 31 0.43 1.95 -8.95
CA CYS A 31 -0.34 0.97 -8.17
C CYS A 31 -0.66 1.52 -6.78
N HIS A 32 0.30 2.19 -6.14
CA HIS A 32 0.09 2.83 -4.85
C HIS A 32 -1.02 3.87 -4.90
N ALA A 33 -0.98 4.79 -5.87
CA ALA A 33 -2.04 5.79 -6.06
C ALA A 33 -3.43 5.15 -6.27
N ALA A 34 -3.50 4.04 -7.02
CA ALA A 34 -4.74 3.32 -7.24
C ALA A 34 -5.24 2.56 -5.99
N LYS A 35 -4.34 2.13 -5.10
CA LYS A 35 -4.70 1.54 -3.79
C LYS A 35 -5.23 2.62 -2.86
N THR A 36 -4.51 3.73 -2.69
CA THR A 36 -4.93 4.87 -1.87
C THR A 36 -6.29 5.41 -2.31
N ALA A 37 -6.54 5.53 -3.62
CA ALA A 37 -7.83 5.99 -4.13
C ALA A 37 -8.99 5.04 -3.78
N ARG A 38 -8.77 3.72 -3.81
CA ARG A 38 -9.77 2.72 -3.42
C ARG A 38 -10.01 2.71 -1.91
N GLU A 39 -8.96 2.83 -1.12
CA GLU A 39 -9.06 2.92 0.34
C GLU A 39 -9.82 4.18 0.78
N ARG A 40 -9.63 5.31 0.08
CA ARG A 40 -10.36 6.56 0.35
C ARG A 40 -11.88 6.46 0.08
N LEU A 41 -12.31 5.51 -0.75
CA LEU A 41 -13.71 5.30 -1.10
C LEU A 41 -14.41 4.28 -0.21
N LYS A 42 -13.68 3.65 0.72
CA LYS A 42 -14.14 2.55 1.57
C LYS A 42 -14.34 3.02 3.01
#